data_AF-A0A6S6SLX6-F1
#
_entry.id   AF-A0A6S6SLX6-F1
#
_cell.length_a   1.000
_cell.length_b   1.000
_cell.length_c   1.000
_cell.angle_alpha   90.00
_cell.angle_beta   90.00
_cell.angle_gamma   90.00
#
_symmetry.space_group_name_H-M   'P 1'
#
loop_
_entity.id
_entity.type
_entity.pdbx_description
1 polymer ?
#
loop_
_entity_poly.entity_id
_entity_poly.type
_entity_poly.pdbx_seq_one_letter_code
_entity_poly.pdbx_strand_id
1 'polypeptide(L)'
;MIRKLTKNLVKWNLYQKLFLKKVNITLQEMLMDIMEELGKWLKVSKIYQEKIPDLGHTILTSIEQEINTLTTISEKIFSKCTPLGYKLRDKYNKNWFRTHNFDDKRYPENLEDENSLQQQNKKIFKFIVPDKKPIGYITFFDNDIDVQDVKWIKDSKLNKYKKFNVSIDDDEIYLSQFYTFILDTNFLEDFILDIADDKVPCKTIIYSKTNFNIFAPYDGGVDLFLNNQMDLLEAKREFSDWISKRDDGL
;
A
#
# COMPACT_ATOMS: atom_id res chain seq x y z
N MET A 1 5.39 -31.93 -26.69
CA MET A 1 4.51 -30.86 -26.18
C MET A 1 5.02 -30.27 -24.87
N ILE A 2 5.29 -31.09 -23.85
CA ILE A 2 5.80 -30.65 -22.53
C ILE A 2 7.12 -29.88 -22.59
N ARG A 3 8.10 -30.30 -23.42
CA ARG A 3 9.38 -29.58 -23.64
C ARG A 3 9.24 -28.17 -24.26
N LYS A 4 8.15 -27.91 -24.99
CA LYS A 4 7.86 -26.57 -25.57
C LYS A 4 7.25 -25.64 -24.52
N LEU A 5 6.41 -26.18 -23.63
CA LEU A 5 5.85 -25.46 -22.48
C LEU A 5 6.92 -25.05 -21.47
N THR A 6 7.88 -25.93 -21.16
CA THR A 6 9.00 -25.61 -20.25
C THR A 6 9.94 -24.54 -20.83
N LYS A 7 10.22 -24.56 -22.14
CA LYS A 7 10.99 -23.50 -22.80
C LYS A 7 10.30 -22.12 -22.78
N ASN A 8 8.97 -22.09 -22.86
CA ASN A 8 8.20 -20.85 -22.81
C ASN A 8 8.08 -20.29 -21.38
N LEU A 9 7.97 -21.15 -20.37
CA LEU A 9 8.01 -20.75 -18.95
C LEU A 9 9.40 -20.22 -18.53
N VAL A 10 10.48 -20.81 -19.05
CA VAL A 10 11.85 -20.30 -18.82
C VAL A 10 12.06 -18.97 -19.53
N LYS A 11 11.52 -18.78 -20.75
CA LYS A 11 11.48 -17.46 -21.40
C LYS A 11 10.67 -16.45 -20.59
N TRP A 12 9.52 -16.82 -20.05
CA TRP A 12 8.68 -15.94 -19.23
C TRP A 12 9.41 -15.41 -17.99
N ASN A 13 10.15 -16.26 -17.29
CA ASN A 13 11.01 -15.86 -16.16
C ASN A 13 12.20 -14.97 -16.59
N LEU A 14 12.74 -15.18 -17.80
CA LEU A 14 13.82 -14.35 -18.35
C LEU A 14 13.31 -12.97 -18.81
N TYR A 15 12.10 -12.90 -19.37
CA TYR A 15 11.44 -11.66 -19.77
C TYR A 15 11.00 -10.83 -18.57
N GLN A 16 10.46 -11.43 -17.51
CA GLN A 16 10.19 -10.72 -16.26
C GLN A 16 11.46 -10.11 -15.65
N LYS A 17 12.59 -10.83 -15.71
CA LYS A 17 13.89 -10.32 -15.24
C LYS A 17 14.49 -9.22 -16.11
N LEU A 18 14.22 -9.21 -17.41
CA LEU A 18 14.69 -8.17 -18.34
C LEU A 18 13.80 -6.91 -18.31
N PHE A 19 12.48 -7.10 -18.13
CA PHE A 19 11.48 -6.03 -18.00
C PHE A 19 11.64 -5.25 -16.69
N LEU A 20 12.05 -5.90 -15.60
CA LEU A 20 12.35 -5.23 -14.32
C LEU A 20 13.71 -4.48 -14.31
N LYS A 21 14.55 -4.63 -15.35
CA LYS A 21 15.90 -4.05 -15.39
C LYS A 21 16.01 -2.76 -16.22
N LYS A 22 14.91 -2.37 -16.88
CA LYS A 22 14.81 -1.22 -17.77
C LYS A 22 13.34 -0.81 -17.73
N VAL A 23 12.96 0.32 -17.14
CA VAL A 23 12.91 1.66 -17.78
C VAL A 23 12.15 2.63 -16.84
N ASN A 24 12.62 3.86 -16.87
CA ASN A 24 11.99 5.11 -16.44
C ASN A 24 10.95 5.54 -17.49
N ILE A 25 9.70 5.06 -17.40
CA ILE A 25 8.62 5.29 -18.39
C ILE A 25 7.39 5.89 -17.69
N THR A 26 6.71 6.82 -18.36
CA THR A 26 5.46 7.42 -17.85
C THR A 26 4.28 6.44 -17.93
N LEU A 27 3.32 6.53 -17.01
CA LEU A 27 2.19 5.60 -16.88
C LEU A 27 1.43 5.37 -18.21
N GLN A 28 1.38 6.39 -19.06
CA GLN A 28 0.71 6.36 -20.37
C GLN A 28 1.48 5.52 -21.39
N GLU A 29 2.81 5.63 -21.40
CA GLU A 29 3.70 4.79 -22.21
C GLU A 29 3.75 3.35 -21.67
N MET A 30 3.68 3.13 -20.35
CA MET A 30 3.53 1.80 -19.76
C MET A 30 2.18 1.17 -20.13
N LEU A 31 1.08 1.92 -20.11
CA LEU A 31 -0.23 1.46 -20.57
C LEU A 31 -0.19 1.14 -22.06
N MET A 32 0.46 1.97 -22.87
CA MET A 32 0.61 1.72 -24.31
C MET A 32 1.51 0.51 -24.60
N ASP A 33 2.60 0.32 -23.86
CA ASP A 33 3.48 -0.86 -23.97
C ASP A 33 2.79 -2.13 -23.46
N ILE A 34 2.04 -2.05 -22.35
CA ILE A 34 1.22 -3.14 -21.85
C ILE A 34 0.11 -3.46 -22.85
N MET A 35 -0.55 -2.46 -23.45
CA MET A 35 -1.58 -2.67 -24.48
C MET A 35 -1.00 -3.16 -25.81
N GLU A 36 0.22 -2.75 -26.17
CA GLU A 36 0.92 -3.20 -27.37
C GLU A 36 1.44 -4.63 -27.20
N GLU A 37 2.03 -4.94 -26.05
CA GLU A 37 2.45 -6.30 -25.69
C GLU A 37 1.25 -7.21 -25.46
N LEU A 38 0.17 -6.75 -24.81
CA LEU A 38 -1.11 -7.45 -24.77
C LEU A 38 -1.71 -7.58 -26.16
N GLY A 39 -1.52 -6.63 -27.08
CA GLY A 39 -1.94 -6.71 -28.48
C GLY A 39 -1.15 -7.76 -29.27
N LYS A 40 0.17 -7.84 -29.05
CA LYS A 40 1.04 -8.92 -29.55
C LYS A 40 0.66 -10.25 -28.94
N TRP A 41 0.33 -10.27 -27.65
CA TRP A 41 -0.16 -11.45 -26.94
C TRP A 41 -1.56 -11.85 -27.38
N LEU A 42 -2.44 -10.91 -27.72
CA LEU A 42 -3.79 -11.15 -28.24
C LEU A 42 -3.72 -11.74 -29.64
N LYS A 43 -2.74 -11.33 -30.46
CA LYS A 43 -2.38 -12.03 -31.71
C LYS A 43 -1.88 -13.45 -31.48
N VAL A 44 -1.10 -13.70 -30.43
CA VAL A 44 -0.73 -15.07 -29.98
C VAL A 44 -1.93 -15.79 -29.34
N SER A 45 -2.86 -15.04 -28.75
CA SER A 45 -4.04 -15.55 -28.06
C SER A 45 -5.11 -15.97 -29.05
N LYS A 46 -5.17 -15.41 -30.27
CA LYS A 46 -6.07 -15.94 -31.31
C LYS A 46 -5.81 -17.43 -31.58
N ILE A 47 -4.54 -17.86 -31.48
CA ILE A 47 -4.11 -19.26 -31.59
C ILE A 47 -4.43 -20.08 -30.31
N TYR A 48 -4.55 -19.43 -29.15
CA TYR A 48 -4.87 -20.08 -27.86
C TYR A 48 -6.37 -20.07 -27.50
N GLN A 49 -7.11 -19.04 -27.86
CA GLN A 49 -8.56 -18.88 -27.72
C GLN A 49 -9.29 -19.92 -28.58
N GLU A 50 -8.71 -20.34 -29.70
CA GLU A 50 -9.21 -21.48 -30.48
C GLU A 50 -8.95 -22.85 -29.83
N LYS A 51 -8.04 -22.97 -28.85
CA LYS A 51 -7.63 -24.26 -28.25
C LYS A 51 -7.94 -24.43 -26.77
N ILE A 52 -8.05 -23.35 -26.00
CA ILE A 52 -8.38 -23.33 -24.57
C ILE A 52 -9.16 -22.02 -24.25
N PRO A 53 -10.41 -21.89 -24.72
CA PRO A 53 -11.19 -20.65 -24.61
C PRO A 53 -11.35 -20.16 -23.17
N ASP A 54 -11.56 -21.10 -22.23
CA ASP A 54 -11.90 -20.78 -20.84
C ASP A 54 -10.74 -20.18 -20.03
N LEU A 55 -9.49 -20.56 -20.33
CA LEU A 55 -8.34 -20.12 -19.54
C LEU A 55 -7.95 -18.66 -19.85
N GLY A 56 -8.04 -18.26 -21.13
CA GLY A 56 -7.76 -16.88 -21.55
C GLY A 56 -8.80 -15.89 -21.00
N HIS A 57 -10.08 -16.27 -21.03
CA HIS A 57 -11.16 -15.44 -20.49
C HIS A 57 -11.03 -15.29 -18.97
N THR A 58 -10.74 -16.37 -18.25
CA THR A 58 -10.60 -16.35 -16.79
C THR A 58 -9.47 -15.43 -16.32
N ILE A 59 -8.30 -15.48 -16.99
CA ILE A 59 -7.14 -14.65 -16.63
C ILE A 59 -7.42 -13.17 -16.92
N LEU A 60 -7.96 -12.85 -18.10
CA LEU A 60 -8.27 -11.47 -18.46
C LEU A 60 -9.32 -10.86 -17.54
N THR A 61 -10.40 -11.59 -17.25
CA THR A 61 -11.43 -11.15 -16.32
C THR A 61 -10.87 -10.94 -14.90
N SER A 62 -9.98 -11.81 -14.43
CA SER A 62 -9.32 -11.63 -13.12
C SER A 62 -8.45 -10.36 -13.08
N ILE A 63 -7.72 -10.06 -14.16
CA ILE A 63 -6.87 -8.86 -14.25
C ILE A 63 -7.73 -7.60 -14.32
N GLU A 64 -8.77 -7.59 -15.16
CA GLU A 64 -9.71 -6.47 -15.27
C GLU A 64 -10.42 -6.20 -13.95
N GLN A 65 -10.81 -7.26 -13.22
CA GLN A 65 -11.47 -7.13 -11.94
C GLN A 65 -10.53 -6.58 -10.86
N GLU A 66 -9.24 -6.93 -10.88
CA GLU A 66 -8.23 -6.38 -9.98
C GLU A 66 -7.93 -4.90 -10.29
N ILE A 67 -7.79 -4.54 -11.57
CA ILE A 67 -7.61 -3.14 -12.03
C ILE A 67 -8.83 -2.28 -11.66
N ASN A 68 -10.04 -2.78 -11.91
CA ASN A 68 -11.27 -2.07 -11.57
C ASN A 68 -11.43 -1.92 -10.06
N THR A 69 -11.01 -2.91 -9.27
CA THR A 69 -11.01 -2.84 -7.81
C THR A 69 -10.05 -1.75 -7.31
N LEU A 70 -8.81 -1.74 -7.81
CA LEU A 70 -7.81 -0.73 -7.44
C LEU A 70 -8.24 0.70 -7.83
N THR A 71 -8.82 0.86 -9.02
CA THR A 71 -9.32 2.14 -9.52
C THR A 71 -10.55 2.61 -8.74
N THR A 72 -11.50 1.73 -8.46
CA THR A 72 -12.72 2.08 -7.71
C THR A 72 -12.40 2.45 -6.26
N ILE A 73 -11.47 1.75 -5.62
CA ILE A 73 -11.06 2.05 -4.23
C ILE A 73 -10.37 3.40 -4.14
N SER A 74 -9.41 3.66 -5.03
CA SER A 74 -8.65 4.90 -5.03
C SER A 74 -9.56 6.11 -5.30
N GLU A 75 -10.48 5.98 -6.25
CA GLU A 75 -11.46 7.00 -6.57
C GLU A 75 -12.47 7.18 -5.44
N LYS A 76 -12.99 6.11 -4.82
CA LYS A 76 -14.02 6.25 -3.78
C LYS A 76 -13.50 6.90 -2.50
N ILE A 77 -12.28 6.56 -2.07
CA ILE A 77 -11.69 7.07 -0.81
C ILE A 77 -10.95 8.38 -1.05
N PHE A 78 -10.13 8.43 -2.10
CA PHE A 78 -9.19 9.52 -2.30
C PHE A 78 -9.61 10.58 -3.31
N SER A 79 -10.72 10.41 -4.05
CA SER A 79 -11.30 11.55 -4.80
C SER A 79 -11.72 12.70 -3.88
N LYS A 80 -12.00 12.39 -2.60
CA LYS A 80 -12.53 13.34 -1.62
C LYS A 80 -11.56 13.65 -0.49
N CYS A 81 -10.39 13.04 -0.43
CA CYS A 81 -9.40 13.26 0.65
C CYS A 81 -8.04 12.74 0.24
N THR A 82 -7.00 13.51 0.52
CA THR A 82 -5.63 13.03 0.37
C THR A 82 -5.37 11.83 1.30
N PRO A 83 -4.67 10.76 0.85
CA PRO A 83 -4.22 9.62 1.66
C PRO A 83 -3.19 9.94 2.76
N LEU A 84 -3.30 11.09 3.44
CA LEU A 84 -2.42 11.50 4.52
C LEU A 84 -3.14 11.32 5.86
N GLY A 85 -2.50 10.66 6.83
CA GLY A 85 -3.10 10.35 8.13
C GLY A 85 -3.76 11.56 8.80
N TYR A 86 -3.10 12.72 8.81
CA TYR A 86 -3.67 13.93 9.41
C TYR A 86 -4.90 14.48 8.65
N LYS A 87 -4.90 14.47 7.30
CA LYS A 87 -6.08 14.87 6.51
C LYS A 87 -7.23 13.86 6.68
N LEU A 88 -6.91 12.57 6.80
CA LEU A 88 -7.89 11.52 7.08
C LEU A 88 -8.51 11.71 8.47
N ARG A 89 -7.74 12.11 9.47
CA ARG A 89 -8.23 12.44 10.82
C ARG A 89 -9.25 13.57 10.79
N ASP A 90 -8.93 14.66 10.12
CA ASP A 90 -9.85 15.81 10.05
C ASP A 90 -11.18 15.41 9.39
N LYS A 91 -11.10 14.58 8.35
CA LYS A 91 -12.28 14.14 7.60
C LYS A 91 -13.08 13.04 8.27
N TYR A 92 -12.42 12.08 8.91
CA TYR A 92 -13.01 10.85 9.45
C TYR A 92 -12.93 10.78 10.98
N ASN A 93 -12.87 11.93 11.66
CA ASN A 93 -12.72 12.04 13.12
C ASN A 93 -13.68 11.16 13.94
N LYS A 94 -14.93 11.00 13.49
CA LYS A 94 -15.95 10.15 14.17
C LYS A 94 -15.63 8.66 14.14
N ASN A 95 -14.80 8.25 13.19
CA ASN A 95 -14.42 6.86 12.92
C ASN A 95 -12.92 6.61 13.15
N TRP A 96 -12.27 7.54 13.85
CA TRP A 96 -10.83 7.52 14.07
C TRP A 96 -10.50 7.33 15.54
N PHE A 97 -9.38 6.68 15.80
CA PHE A 97 -8.64 6.81 17.04
C PHE A 97 -7.16 6.55 16.81
N ARG A 98 -6.37 6.96 17.79
CA ARG A 98 -4.93 6.81 17.80
C ARG A 98 -4.48 5.89 18.92
N THR A 99 -3.50 5.06 18.62
CA THR A 99 -2.76 4.30 19.61
C THR A 99 -1.32 4.79 19.72
N HIS A 100 -0.77 4.87 20.93
CA HIS A 100 0.64 5.13 21.18
C HIS A 100 1.37 3.84 21.55
N ASN A 101 2.62 3.72 21.12
CA ASN A 101 3.48 2.60 21.49
C ASN A 101 4.12 2.77 22.88
N PHE A 102 4.31 4.02 23.31
CA PHE A 102 4.95 4.34 24.58
C PHE A 102 4.17 5.47 25.27
N ASP A 103 4.22 5.50 26.61
CA ASP A 103 3.52 6.49 27.42
C ASP A 103 4.34 7.79 27.61
N ASP A 104 5.67 7.67 27.69
CA ASP A 104 6.59 8.73 28.13
C ASP A 104 7.60 9.18 27.06
N LYS A 105 7.64 8.49 25.91
CA LYS A 105 8.54 8.77 24.81
C LYS A 105 7.88 8.57 23.45
N ARG A 106 8.55 9.04 22.40
CA ARG A 106 8.06 8.93 21.02
C ARG A 106 8.76 7.83 20.23
N TYR A 107 10.06 7.64 20.46
CA TYR A 107 10.91 6.76 19.67
C TYR A 107 11.39 5.58 20.51
N PRO A 108 11.64 4.41 19.90
CA PRO A 108 12.36 3.35 20.57
C PRO A 108 13.80 3.80 20.88
N GLU A 109 14.32 3.45 22.06
CA GLU A 109 15.66 3.84 22.50
C GLU A 109 16.59 2.62 22.67
N ASN A 110 16.02 1.42 22.67
CA ASN A 110 16.73 0.17 22.83
C ASN A 110 15.96 -1.00 22.16
N LEU A 111 16.60 -2.17 22.11
CA LEU A 111 16.06 -3.36 21.47
C LEU A 111 14.74 -3.86 22.11
N GLU A 112 14.51 -3.62 23.41
CA GLU A 112 13.25 -4.00 24.06
C GLU A 112 12.11 -3.11 23.56
N ASP A 113 12.35 -1.81 23.40
CA ASP A 113 11.39 -0.87 22.82
C ASP A 113 11.04 -1.23 21.37
N GLU A 114 12.05 -1.53 20.56
CA GLU A 114 11.88 -1.95 19.15
C GLU A 114 10.99 -3.20 19.06
N ASN A 115 11.26 -4.21 19.90
CA ASN A 115 10.47 -5.44 19.95
C ASN A 115 9.02 -5.17 20.40
N SER A 116 8.84 -4.34 21.42
CA SER A 116 7.50 -3.96 21.92
C SER A 116 6.70 -3.26 20.82
N LEU A 117 7.32 -2.27 20.16
CA LEU A 117 6.75 -1.50 19.07
C LEU A 117 6.33 -2.40 17.90
N GLN A 118 7.20 -3.33 17.48
CA GLN A 118 6.87 -4.31 16.43
C GLN A 118 5.71 -5.23 16.82
N GLN A 119 5.73 -5.82 18.03
CA GLN A 119 4.70 -6.75 18.47
C GLN A 119 3.33 -6.09 18.58
N GLN A 120 3.28 -4.90 19.18
CA GLN A 120 2.05 -4.11 19.32
C GLN A 120 1.48 -3.75 17.94
N ASN A 121 2.30 -3.16 17.06
CA ASN A 121 1.87 -2.79 15.72
C ASN A 121 1.42 -4.00 14.90
N LYS A 122 2.09 -5.15 15.03
CA LYS A 122 1.69 -6.40 14.39
C LYS A 122 0.34 -6.90 14.89
N LYS A 123 0.06 -6.79 16.18
CA LYS A 123 -1.25 -7.15 16.76
C LYS A 123 -2.35 -6.26 16.20
N ILE A 124 -2.15 -4.94 16.24
CA ILE A 124 -3.10 -3.95 15.71
C ILE A 124 -3.32 -4.19 14.21
N PHE A 125 -2.24 -4.32 13.45
CA PHE A 125 -2.30 -4.51 12.00
C PHE A 125 -3.12 -5.74 11.63
N LYS A 126 -2.87 -6.90 12.25
CA LYS A 126 -3.61 -8.13 11.96
C LYS A 126 -5.10 -8.02 12.27
N PHE A 127 -5.46 -7.25 13.29
CA PHE A 127 -6.85 -7.01 13.65
C PHE A 127 -7.54 -6.08 12.64
N ILE A 128 -6.89 -4.97 12.30
CA ILE A 128 -7.47 -3.91 11.47
C ILE A 128 -7.46 -4.29 9.99
N VAL A 129 -6.42 -4.99 9.55
CA VAL A 129 -6.14 -5.35 8.16
C VAL A 129 -6.04 -6.88 8.04
N PRO A 130 -7.19 -7.59 7.99
CA PRO A 130 -7.21 -9.06 7.91
C PRO A 130 -6.77 -9.61 6.54
N ASP A 131 -6.52 -8.74 5.56
CA ASP A 131 -6.11 -9.15 4.22
C ASP A 131 -4.72 -9.78 4.22
N LYS A 132 -4.56 -10.86 3.46
CA LYS A 132 -3.24 -11.44 3.17
C LYS A 132 -2.38 -10.54 2.26
N LYS A 133 -3.03 -9.66 1.51
CA LYS A 133 -2.43 -8.78 0.50
C LYS A 133 -3.13 -7.42 0.50
N PRO A 134 -2.94 -6.62 1.56
CA PRO A 134 -3.54 -5.30 1.65
C PRO A 134 -2.84 -4.33 0.69
N ILE A 135 -3.51 -3.21 0.44
CA ILE A 135 -2.99 -2.17 -0.44
C ILE A 135 -2.35 -1.11 0.44
N GLY A 136 -1.04 -0.91 0.31
CA GLY A 136 -0.36 0.22 0.91
C GLY A 136 -0.34 1.41 -0.05
N TYR A 137 -0.40 2.62 0.51
CA TYR A 137 -0.20 3.88 -0.17
C TYR A 137 0.95 4.61 0.49
N ILE A 138 1.93 5.04 -0.31
CA ILE A 138 3.06 5.83 0.16
C ILE A 138 3.00 7.21 -0.48
N THR A 139 3.25 8.21 0.34
CA THR A 139 3.28 9.61 -0.04
C THR A 139 4.66 10.19 0.19
N PHE A 140 5.30 10.68 -0.87
CA PHE A 140 6.55 11.45 -0.80
C PHE A 140 6.27 12.93 -0.99
N PHE A 141 7.01 13.76 -0.25
CA PHE A 141 7.05 15.20 -0.42
C PHE A 141 8.33 15.57 -1.18
N ASP A 142 8.17 16.33 -2.27
CA ASP A 142 9.21 16.98 -3.08
C ASP A 142 10.28 16.10 -3.73
N ASN A 143 10.41 14.85 -3.31
CA ASN A 143 11.34 13.86 -3.86
C ASN A 143 10.58 12.75 -4.60
N ASP A 144 11.20 12.17 -5.62
CA ASP A 144 10.68 10.94 -6.23
C ASP A 144 11.01 9.74 -5.33
N ILE A 145 10.23 8.67 -5.45
CA ILE A 145 10.52 7.42 -4.75
C ILE A 145 11.83 6.79 -5.22
N ASP A 146 12.20 7.06 -6.47
CA ASP A 146 13.38 6.49 -7.11
C ASP A 146 14.69 6.97 -6.48
N VAL A 147 14.65 8.08 -5.72
CA VAL A 147 15.82 8.59 -4.98
C VAL A 147 15.94 7.99 -3.58
N GLN A 148 15.00 7.14 -3.16
CA GLN A 148 14.96 6.58 -1.80
C GLN A 148 15.76 5.28 -1.71
N ASP A 149 16.67 5.20 -0.73
CA ASP A 149 17.47 4.01 -0.45
C ASP A 149 16.89 3.18 0.71
N VAL A 150 15.62 2.79 0.57
CA VAL A 150 14.91 2.01 1.59
C VAL A 150 14.64 0.60 1.06
N LYS A 151 15.09 -0.41 1.80
CA LYS A 151 15.07 -1.82 1.36
C LYS A 151 13.67 -2.31 1.01
N TRP A 152 12.69 -2.11 1.90
CA TRP A 152 11.33 -2.60 1.65
C TRP A 152 10.64 -1.88 0.48
N ILE A 153 10.96 -0.60 0.24
CA ILE A 153 10.49 0.15 -0.94
C ILE A 153 11.00 -0.52 -2.23
N LYS A 154 12.28 -0.91 -2.25
CA LYS A 154 12.87 -1.62 -3.40
C LYS A 154 12.26 -3.01 -3.60
N ASP A 155 11.98 -3.73 -2.51
CA ASP A 155 11.47 -5.10 -2.55
C ASP A 155 9.95 -5.18 -2.83
N SER A 156 9.18 -4.15 -2.46
CA SER A 156 7.71 -4.13 -2.51
C SER A 156 7.10 -3.98 -3.91
N LYS A 157 7.91 -3.82 -4.96
CA LYS A 157 7.47 -3.66 -6.36
C LYS A 157 6.32 -2.65 -6.49
N LEU A 158 6.65 -1.40 -6.19
CA LEU A 158 5.70 -0.30 -6.13
C LEU A 158 5.12 0.03 -7.51
N ASN A 159 3.81 0.24 -7.58
CA ASN A 159 3.15 0.75 -8.76
C ASN A 159 2.83 2.24 -8.56
N LYS A 160 3.42 3.10 -9.40
CA LYS A 160 3.13 4.54 -9.41
C LYS A 160 1.72 4.77 -9.95
N TYR A 161 0.84 5.35 -9.14
CA TYR A 161 -0.58 5.47 -9.51
C TYR A 161 -0.95 6.89 -9.90
N LYS A 162 -0.65 7.88 -9.04
CA LYS A 162 -1.06 9.26 -9.26
C LYS A 162 -0.13 10.24 -8.59
N LYS A 163 0.05 11.39 -9.24
CA LYS A 163 0.76 12.55 -8.72
C LYS A 163 -0.24 13.68 -8.54
N PHE A 164 -0.23 14.34 -7.40
CA PHE A 164 -1.02 15.55 -7.20
C PHE A 164 -0.36 16.50 -6.20
N ASN A 165 -0.80 17.75 -6.23
CA ASN A 165 -0.29 18.78 -5.34
C ASN A 165 -1.09 18.75 -4.04
N VAL A 166 -0.39 18.77 -2.91
CA VAL A 166 -1.01 18.90 -1.59
C VAL A 166 -0.49 20.19 -0.98
N SER A 167 -1.40 21.12 -0.69
CA SER A 167 -1.11 22.21 0.23
C SER A 167 -1.29 21.69 1.66
N ILE A 168 -0.19 21.70 2.41
CA ILE A 168 -0.20 21.34 3.83
C ILE A 168 -0.66 22.57 4.62
N ASP A 169 -0.16 23.74 4.24
CA ASP A 169 -0.52 25.08 4.74
C ASP A 169 -0.75 26.06 3.57
N ASP A 170 -1.34 27.23 3.85
CA ASP A 170 -1.76 28.23 2.84
C ASP A 170 -0.60 28.69 1.92
N ASP A 171 0.65 28.58 2.38
CA ASP A 171 1.83 29.09 1.68
C ASP A 171 2.75 27.98 1.10
N GLU A 172 2.55 26.71 1.48
CA GLU A 172 3.43 25.60 1.08
C GLU A 172 2.68 24.53 0.28
N ILE A 173 3.00 24.46 -1.01
CA ILE A 173 2.50 23.42 -1.92
C ILE A 173 3.58 22.35 -2.03
N TYR A 174 3.32 21.21 -1.41
CA TYR A 174 4.15 20.03 -1.58
C TYR A 174 3.66 19.21 -2.76
N LEU A 175 4.62 18.67 -3.51
CA LEU A 175 4.31 17.72 -4.55
C LEU A 175 4.18 16.32 -3.93
N SER A 176 2.97 15.79 -3.96
CA SER A 176 2.63 14.53 -3.34
C SER A 176 2.50 13.43 -4.39
N GLN A 177 3.44 12.48 -4.36
CA GLN A 177 3.41 11.31 -5.25
C GLN A 177 2.86 10.10 -4.52
N PHE A 178 1.88 9.42 -5.12
CA PHE A 178 1.22 8.27 -4.53
C PHE A 178 1.63 6.99 -5.24
N TYR A 179 2.22 6.11 -4.47
CA TYR A 179 2.62 4.78 -4.90
C TYR A 179 1.75 3.78 -4.17
N THR A 180 1.24 2.81 -4.93
CA THR A 180 0.48 1.70 -4.40
C THR A 180 1.33 0.46 -4.35
N PHE A 181 1.13 -0.36 -3.33
CA PHE A 181 1.87 -1.61 -3.21
C PHE A 181 1.05 -2.67 -2.52
N ILE A 182 1.41 -3.92 -2.77
CA ILE A 182 0.89 -5.03 -2.00
C ILE A 182 1.89 -5.27 -0.88
N LEU A 183 1.48 -4.99 0.36
CA LEU A 183 2.34 -5.29 1.49
C LEU A 183 2.37 -6.80 1.71
N ASP A 184 3.56 -7.38 1.64
CA ASP A 184 3.79 -8.69 2.23
C ASP A 184 3.98 -8.50 3.74
N THR A 185 3.08 -9.10 4.52
CA THR A 185 3.07 -9.00 5.99
C THR A 185 4.36 -9.49 6.64
N ASN A 186 5.19 -10.25 5.90
CA ASN A 186 6.51 -10.67 6.35
C ASN A 186 7.47 -9.49 6.56
N PHE A 187 7.23 -8.33 5.93
CA PHE A 187 8.07 -7.13 6.07
C PHE A 187 7.46 -6.06 6.97
N LEU A 188 6.32 -6.35 7.61
CA LEU A 188 5.64 -5.37 8.47
C LEU A 188 6.55 -4.89 9.62
N GLU A 189 7.33 -5.80 10.19
CA GLU A 189 8.22 -5.51 11.33
C GLU A 189 9.34 -4.54 10.96
N ASP A 190 10.07 -4.81 9.88
CA ASP A 190 11.10 -3.91 9.35
C ASP A 190 10.51 -2.55 8.92
N PHE A 191 9.35 -2.59 8.25
CA PHE A 191 8.64 -1.40 7.79
C PHE A 191 8.23 -0.47 8.95
N ILE A 192 7.73 -1.04 10.05
CA ILE A 192 7.32 -0.28 11.22
C ILE A 192 8.54 0.35 11.93
N LEU A 193 9.66 -0.36 12.03
CA LEU A 193 10.90 0.21 12.57
C LEU A 193 11.44 1.34 11.70
N ASP A 194 11.44 1.17 10.38
CA ASP A 194 11.92 2.21 9.47
C ASP A 194 11.08 3.50 9.57
N ILE A 195 9.78 3.39 9.89
CA ILE A 195 8.93 4.55 10.18
C ILE A 195 9.26 5.17 11.54
N ALA A 196 9.46 4.34 12.57
CA ALA A 196 9.82 4.80 13.91
C ALA A 196 11.15 5.58 13.92
N ASP A 197 12.13 5.12 13.15
CA ASP A 197 13.45 5.74 13.06
C ASP A 197 13.52 6.91 12.06
N ASP A 198 12.38 7.35 11.50
CA ASP A 198 12.30 8.37 10.44
C ASP A 198 13.20 8.07 9.22
N LYS A 199 13.51 6.78 8.99
CA LYS A 199 14.33 6.31 7.86
C LYS A 199 13.57 6.38 6.55
N VAL A 200 12.25 6.49 6.61
CA VAL A 200 11.41 6.68 5.42
C VAL A 200 10.86 8.10 5.41
N PRO A 201 11.34 8.99 4.51
CA PRO A 201 10.86 10.37 4.42
C PRO A 201 9.52 10.44 3.67
N CYS A 202 8.57 9.62 4.10
CA CYS A 202 7.28 9.43 3.47
C CYS A 202 6.20 9.22 4.51
N LYS A 203 4.95 9.47 4.11
CA LYS A 203 3.79 9.09 4.91
C LYS A 203 3.13 7.87 4.28
N THR A 204 2.93 6.84 5.08
CA THR A 204 2.35 5.58 4.61
C THR A 204 1.01 5.35 5.27
N ILE A 205 0.06 4.86 4.49
CA ILE A 205 -1.18 4.28 5.00
C ILE A 205 -1.38 2.91 4.36
N ILE A 206 -2.02 2.00 5.08
CA ILE A 206 -2.36 0.67 4.60
C ILE A 206 -3.86 0.49 4.69
N TYR A 207 -4.44 0.04 3.59
CA TYR A 207 -5.86 -0.10 3.42
C TYR A 207 -6.26 -1.57 3.30
N SER A 208 -7.28 -1.94 4.07
CA SER A 208 -7.91 -3.24 3.95
C SER A 208 -8.96 -3.25 2.84
N LYS A 209 -8.86 -4.21 1.91
CA LYS A 209 -9.88 -4.45 0.88
C LYS A 209 -11.12 -5.15 1.45
N THR A 210 -10.96 -5.91 2.53
CA THR A 210 -12.04 -6.70 3.11
C THR A 210 -13.02 -5.84 3.91
N ASN A 211 -12.52 -4.99 4.80
CA ASN A 211 -13.36 -4.20 5.71
C ASN A 211 -13.26 -2.68 5.49
N PHE A 212 -12.40 -2.24 4.57
CA PHE A 212 -12.18 -0.82 4.23
C PHE A 212 -11.56 0.01 5.37
N ASN A 213 -10.97 -0.64 6.37
CA ASN A 213 -10.25 0.03 7.43
C ASN A 213 -8.87 0.50 6.95
N ILE A 214 -8.36 1.56 7.59
CA ILE A 214 -7.05 2.13 7.31
C ILE A 214 -6.18 2.06 8.56
N PHE A 215 -4.95 1.57 8.36
CA PHE A 215 -3.86 1.54 9.30
C PHE A 215 -2.80 2.57 8.85
N ALA A 216 -2.60 3.64 9.61
CA ALA A 216 -1.67 4.72 9.27
C ALA A 216 -0.59 4.86 10.35
N PRO A 217 0.52 4.11 10.25
CA PRO A 217 1.59 4.16 11.23
C PRO A 217 2.31 5.51 11.20
N TYR A 218 2.78 5.94 12.36
CA TYR A 218 3.70 7.05 12.54
C TYR A 218 4.79 6.65 13.53
N ASP A 219 5.72 7.56 13.78
CA ASP A 219 6.97 7.28 14.48
C ASP A 219 6.85 6.86 15.96
N GLY A 220 5.66 6.95 16.56
CA GLY A 220 5.40 6.50 17.93
C GLY A 220 4.05 5.80 18.12
N GLY A 221 3.40 5.37 17.04
CA GLY A 221 2.05 4.82 17.13
C GLY A 221 1.34 4.62 15.79
N VAL A 222 0.02 4.55 15.86
CA VAL A 222 -0.83 4.32 14.68
C VAL A 222 -2.11 5.15 14.76
N ASP A 223 -2.43 5.81 13.65
CA ASP A 223 -3.78 6.32 13.39
C ASP A 223 -4.63 5.23 12.72
N LEU A 224 -5.78 4.93 13.32
CA LEU A 224 -6.70 3.90 12.85
C LEU A 224 -8.01 4.53 12.39
N PHE A 225 -8.44 4.21 11.17
CA PHE A 225 -9.71 4.68 10.61
C PHE A 225 -10.59 3.50 10.26
N LEU A 226 -11.75 3.43 10.89
CA LEU A 226 -12.63 2.28 10.80
C LEU A 226 -13.84 2.61 9.92
N ASN A 227 -14.21 1.70 9.03
CA ASN A 227 -15.29 1.97 8.09
C ASN A 227 -16.67 2.00 8.78
N ASN A 228 -16.81 1.32 9.93
CA ASN A 228 -18.06 1.28 10.68
C ASN A 228 -17.85 1.41 12.20
N GLN A 229 -18.91 1.80 12.90
CA GLN A 229 -18.88 2.09 14.35
C GLN A 229 -18.74 0.84 15.22
N MET A 230 -19.19 -0.33 14.77
CA MET A 230 -19.04 -1.56 15.54
C MET A 230 -17.57 -1.98 15.59
N ASP A 231 -16.88 -1.97 14.43
CA ASP A 231 -15.44 -2.23 14.35
C ASP A 231 -14.65 -1.22 15.20
N LEU A 232 -15.06 0.05 15.19
CA LEU A 232 -14.45 1.09 16.02
C LEU A 232 -14.55 0.77 17.51
N LEU A 233 -15.74 0.43 18.00
CA LEU A 233 -15.95 0.10 19.40
C LEU A 233 -15.21 -1.18 19.81
N GLU A 234 -15.19 -2.17 18.92
CA GLU A 234 -14.47 -3.41 19.16
C GLU A 234 -12.95 -3.20 19.22
N ALA A 235 -12.39 -2.46 18.26
CA ALA A 235 -10.98 -2.11 18.24
C ALA A 235 -10.59 -1.27 19.45
N LYS A 236 -11.41 -0.29 19.85
CA LYS A 236 -11.15 0.51 21.04
C LYS A 236 -11.14 -0.31 22.34
N ARG A 237 -11.99 -1.32 22.42
CA ARG A 237 -12.01 -2.26 23.55
C ARG A 237 -10.78 -3.17 23.54
N GLU A 238 -10.40 -3.69 22.37
CA GLU A 238 -9.24 -4.60 22.23
C GLU A 238 -7.90 -3.89 22.50
N PHE A 239 -7.81 -2.60 22.19
CA PHE A 239 -6.59 -1.81 22.30
C PHE A 239 -6.66 -0.72 23.36
N SER A 240 -7.54 -0.85 24.35
CA SER A 240 -7.82 0.18 25.36
C SER A 240 -6.57 0.71 26.05
N ASP A 241 -5.61 -0.18 26.31
CA ASP A 241 -4.37 0.14 27.03
C ASP A 241 -3.41 1.00 26.21
N TRP A 242 -3.63 1.10 24.90
CA TRP A 242 -2.76 1.79 23.96
C TRP A 242 -3.40 3.06 23.39
N ILE A 243 -4.68 3.30 23.64
CA ILE A 243 -5.38 4.49 23.12
C ILE A 243 -4.77 5.74 23.75
N SER A 244 -4.68 6.82 22.96
CA SER A 244 -4.33 8.13 23.49
C SER A 244 -5.19 8.52 24.69
N LYS A 245 -4.50 8.92 25.77
CA LYS A 245 -5.11 9.45 26.99
C LYS A 245 -5.48 10.94 26.88
N ARG A 246 -5.11 11.61 25.78
CA ARG A 246 -5.40 13.04 25.59
C ARG A 246 -6.86 13.24 25.24
N ASP A 247 -7.45 14.33 25.71
CA ASP A 247 -8.87 14.67 25.47
C ASP A 247 -9.19 14.85 23.98
N ASP A 248 -8.21 15.33 23.20
CA ASP A 248 -8.32 15.48 21.74
C ASP A 248 -8.03 14.17 20.98
N GLY A 249 -7.62 13.12 21.67
CA GLY A 249 -7.25 11.82 21.13
C GLY A 249 -5.91 11.80 20.38
N LEU A 250 -5.11 12.88 20.41
CA LEU A 250 -3.82 12.97 19.71
C LEU A 250 -2.66 12.24 20.38
#